data_AF-A0A4P5XM49-F1
#
_entry.id   AF-A0A4P5XM49-F1
#
_cell.length_a   1.000
_cell.length_b   1.000
_cell.length_c   1.000
_cell.angle_alpha   90.00
_cell.angle_beta   90.00
_cell.angle_gamma   90.00
#
_symmetry.space_group_name_H-M   'P 1'
#
loop_
_entity.id
_entity.type
_entity.pdbx_description
1 polymer ?
#
loop_
_entity_poly.entity_id
_entity_poly.type
_entity_poly.pdbx_seq_one_letter_code
_entity_poly.pdbx_strand_id
1 'polypeptide(L)'
;MKRAVCDRTFPGVFMHVLMAAGISVRCDLELFQSSRRCKDAVELQAMDVSQRATEDAIELACRLIARAGVNKNGELMHEGAPLSSERVRGEIDMFFARCGFENPRSIVAGGAQGADCHHDGDGVLRTGELIMVDIFPKSKSSGYWGDCTRTVVHGKVLAQATRMHAAVVQAKAAAVRAAHVGASGSDVHGETLRVIHEHGFSSGTPPVDAPDSWCAMVHGTGHGLGLDVHEPPLVDRGGLTLVAGDVITIEPGLYCKAVGGVRVEDAYVIEATGARRLGRGLPEGLDWS
;
A
#
# COMPACT_ATOMS: atom_id res chain seq x y z
N MET A 1 -2.82 27.32 36.88
CA MET A 1 -3.68 26.34 36.17
C MET A 1 -2.78 25.28 35.53
N LYS A 2 -3.02 23.98 35.79
CA LYS A 2 -2.23 22.90 35.19
C LYS A 2 -2.66 22.70 33.72
N ARG A 3 -1.70 22.43 32.85
CA ARG A 3 -1.88 22.27 31.41
C ARG A 3 -1.21 20.98 30.94
N ALA A 4 -1.88 20.25 30.05
CA ALA A 4 -1.35 19.10 29.34
C ALA A 4 -1.45 19.32 27.83
N VAL A 5 -0.51 18.74 27.08
CA VAL A 5 -0.52 18.69 25.62
C VAL A 5 -0.62 17.23 25.21
N CYS A 6 -1.48 16.92 24.26
CA CYS A 6 -1.65 15.58 23.72
C CYS A 6 -1.68 15.61 22.19
N ASP A 7 -1.44 14.49 21.54
CA ASP A 7 -1.61 14.35 20.10
C ASP A 7 -3.06 13.94 19.74
N ARG A 8 -3.31 13.78 18.44
CA ARG A 8 -4.63 13.45 17.87
C ARG A 8 -5.19 12.08 18.30
N THR A 9 -4.33 11.15 18.74
CA THR A 9 -4.71 9.78 19.13
C THR A 9 -5.06 9.66 20.61
N PHE A 10 -4.88 10.73 21.39
CA PHE A 10 -5.12 10.70 22.83
C PHE A 10 -6.59 10.35 23.15
N PRO A 11 -6.86 9.26 23.91
CA PRO A 11 -8.22 8.81 24.13
C PRO A 11 -9.08 9.87 24.85
N GLY A 12 -10.24 10.18 24.27
CA GLY A 12 -11.15 11.20 24.80
C GLY A 12 -11.58 10.97 26.26
N VAL A 13 -11.62 9.71 26.71
CA VAL A 13 -11.91 9.38 28.11
C VAL A 13 -10.87 9.97 29.08
N PHE A 14 -9.58 9.93 28.75
CA PHE A 14 -8.53 10.50 29.60
C PHE A 14 -8.54 12.02 29.53
N MET A 15 -8.85 12.59 28.35
CA MET A 15 -9.04 14.04 28.21
C MET A 15 -10.16 14.52 29.13
N HIS A 16 -11.29 13.82 29.15
CA HIS A 16 -12.41 14.13 30.05
C HIS A 16 -12.00 14.09 31.53
N VAL A 17 -11.30 13.03 31.96
CA VAL A 17 -10.83 12.90 33.35
C VAL A 17 -9.86 14.03 33.73
N LEU A 18 -8.92 14.39 32.86
CA LEU A 18 -7.99 15.50 33.09
C LEU A 18 -8.72 16.83 33.22
N MET A 19 -9.68 17.10 32.34
CA MET A 19 -10.49 18.33 32.38
C MET A 19 -11.34 18.42 33.65
N ALA A 20 -11.96 17.31 34.08
CA ALA A 20 -12.71 17.25 35.33
C ALA A 20 -11.83 17.50 36.57
N ALA A 21 -10.54 17.11 36.51
CA ALA A 21 -9.54 17.41 37.53
C ALA A 21 -8.98 18.84 37.48
N GLY A 22 -9.52 19.72 36.62
CA GLY A 22 -9.07 21.11 36.47
C GLY A 22 -7.77 21.26 35.68
N ILE A 23 -7.38 20.26 34.89
CA ILE A 23 -6.22 20.29 34.00
C ILE A 23 -6.72 20.58 32.58
N SER A 24 -6.35 21.71 32.00
CA SER A 24 -6.70 21.98 30.60
C SER A 24 -5.81 21.15 29.65
N VAL A 25 -6.44 20.57 28.64
CA VAL A 25 -5.77 19.73 27.64
C VAL A 25 -5.81 20.46 26.29
N ARG A 26 -4.65 20.65 25.67
CA ARG A 26 -4.53 21.16 24.29
C ARG A 26 -4.14 20.00 23.39
N CYS A 27 -4.94 19.74 22.36
CA CYS A 27 -4.54 18.83 21.28
C CYS A 27 -3.61 19.57 20.32
N ASP A 28 -2.44 19.00 20.09
CA ASP A 28 -1.44 19.46 19.14
C ASP A 28 -1.29 18.42 18.04
N LEU A 29 -1.80 18.73 16.85
CA LEU A 29 -1.88 17.79 15.73
C LEU A 29 -0.50 17.46 15.12
N GLU A 30 0.50 18.28 15.42
CA GLU A 30 1.88 18.19 14.95
C GLU A 30 2.81 17.60 16.01
N LEU A 31 2.28 17.26 17.19
CA LEU A 31 3.04 16.64 18.26
C LEU A 31 3.67 15.34 17.76
N PHE A 32 4.98 15.21 17.97
CA PHE A 32 5.84 14.11 17.47
C PHE A 32 6.01 14.03 15.96
N GLN A 33 5.34 14.84 15.15
CA GLN A 33 5.43 14.75 13.68
C GLN A 33 6.87 14.94 13.20
N SER A 34 7.56 15.97 13.70
CA SER A 34 8.96 16.21 13.31
C SER A 34 9.92 15.13 13.81
N SER A 35 9.61 14.47 14.92
CA SER A 35 10.44 13.40 15.50
C SER A 35 10.20 12.03 14.86
N ARG A 36 9.05 11.84 14.20
CA ARG A 36 8.70 10.62 13.46
C ARG A 36 9.01 10.73 11.97
N ARG A 37 9.14 11.95 11.46
CA ARG A 37 9.77 12.26 10.18
C ARG A 37 11.29 12.25 10.35
N CYS A 38 12.03 12.26 9.24
CA CYS A 38 13.49 12.26 9.25
C CYS A 38 14.12 11.03 9.95
N LYS A 39 13.77 9.82 9.49
CA LYS A 39 14.29 8.57 10.07
C LYS A 39 15.81 8.56 10.10
N ASP A 40 16.36 8.22 11.25
CA ASP A 40 17.79 8.02 11.43
C ASP A 40 18.28 6.68 10.85
N ALA A 41 19.58 6.43 10.90
CA ALA A 41 20.17 5.21 10.33
C ALA A 41 19.68 3.92 11.01
N VAL A 42 19.38 3.95 12.31
CA VAL A 42 18.89 2.78 13.06
C VAL A 42 17.44 2.50 12.69
N GLU A 43 16.63 3.55 12.58
CA GLU A 43 15.23 3.45 12.14
C GLU A 43 15.15 2.93 10.70
N LEU A 44 15.94 3.49 9.78
CA LEU A 44 15.99 3.02 8.40
C LEU A 44 16.45 1.57 8.27
N GLN A 45 17.40 1.12 9.11
CA GLN A 45 17.81 -0.27 9.14
C GLN A 45 16.66 -1.19 9.61
N ALA A 46 15.93 -0.80 10.64
CA ALA A 46 14.77 -1.56 11.12
C ALA A 46 13.65 -1.63 10.07
N MET A 47 13.37 -0.50 9.40
CA MET A 47 12.40 -0.44 8.31
C MET A 47 12.82 -1.28 7.11
N ASP A 48 14.11 -1.32 6.76
CA ASP A 48 14.61 -2.17 5.68
C ASP A 48 14.40 -3.67 5.99
N VAL A 49 14.59 -4.08 7.25
CA VAL A 49 14.28 -5.45 7.69
C VAL A 49 12.78 -5.74 7.57
N SER A 50 11.92 -4.84 8.03
CA SER A 50 10.47 -5.00 7.89
C SER A 50 10.04 -5.10 6.42
N GLN A 51 10.55 -4.20 5.57
CA GLN A 51 10.22 -4.17 4.15
C GLN A 51 10.66 -5.44 3.44
N ARG A 52 11.85 -5.99 3.73
CA ARG A 52 12.30 -7.25 3.12
C ARG A 52 11.39 -8.43 3.49
N ALA A 53 10.93 -8.50 4.73
CA ALA A 53 9.99 -9.53 5.16
C ALA A 53 8.63 -9.38 4.47
N THR A 54 8.17 -8.14 4.27
CA THR A 54 6.98 -7.86 3.45
C THR A 54 7.15 -8.34 2.02
N GLU A 55 8.29 -8.01 1.40
CA GLU A 55 8.60 -8.43 0.03
C GLU A 55 8.68 -9.96 -0.11
N ASP A 56 9.24 -10.67 0.88
CA ASP A 56 9.24 -12.13 0.93
C ASP A 56 7.81 -12.71 0.93
N ALA A 57 6.91 -12.12 1.71
CA ALA A 57 5.52 -12.55 1.78
C ALA A 57 4.75 -12.25 0.47
N ILE A 58 5.01 -11.11 -0.16
CA ILE A 58 4.46 -10.78 -1.48
C ILE A 58 4.93 -11.78 -2.53
N GLU A 59 6.23 -12.07 -2.57
CA GLU A 59 6.80 -13.03 -3.52
C GLU A 59 6.22 -14.44 -3.30
N LEU A 60 6.08 -14.87 -2.04
CA LEU A 60 5.41 -16.11 -1.67
C LEU A 60 3.98 -16.16 -2.23
N ALA A 61 3.17 -15.14 -1.93
CA ALA A 61 1.76 -15.10 -2.30
C ALA A 61 1.57 -15.02 -3.83
N CYS A 62 2.30 -14.13 -4.52
CA CYS A 62 2.20 -13.98 -5.96
C CYS A 62 2.64 -15.24 -6.70
N ARG A 63 3.73 -15.90 -6.27
CA ARG A 63 4.16 -17.18 -6.86
C ARG A 63 3.20 -18.32 -6.58
N LEU A 64 2.63 -18.38 -5.38
CA LEU A 64 1.61 -19.36 -5.03
C LEU A 64 0.41 -19.25 -5.98
N ILE A 65 -0.06 -18.03 -6.23
CA ILE A 65 -1.17 -17.75 -7.15
C ILE A 65 -0.79 -18.10 -8.60
N ALA A 66 0.35 -17.58 -9.09
CA ALA A 66 0.76 -17.75 -10.48
C ALA A 66 1.05 -19.20 -10.87
N ARG A 67 1.48 -20.04 -9.92
CA ARG A 67 1.83 -21.45 -10.13
C ARG A 67 0.74 -22.43 -9.72
N ALA A 68 -0.41 -21.94 -9.26
CA ALA A 68 -1.52 -22.78 -8.87
C ALA A 68 -1.96 -23.68 -10.05
N GLY A 69 -2.49 -24.87 -9.73
CA GLY A 69 -3.23 -25.66 -10.72
C GLY A 69 -4.54 -24.96 -11.08
N VAL A 70 -5.19 -25.37 -12.16
CA VAL A 70 -6.51 -24.85 -12.54
C VAL A 70 -7.46 -26.00 -12.86
N ASN A 71 -8.68 -25.94 -12.35
CA ASN A 71 -9.71 -26.94 -12.67
C ASN A 71 -10.50 -26.57 -13.94
N LYS A 72 -11.39 -27.46 -14.38
CA LYS A 72 -12.23 -27.24 -15.59
C LYS A 72 -13.14 -26.01 -15.54
N ASN A 73 -13.43 -25.48 -14.35
CA ASN A 73 -14.25 -24.28 -14.15
C ASN A 73 -13.41 -23.00 -14.15
N GLY A 74 -12.08 -23.09 -14.30
CA GLY A 74 -11.17 -21.96 -14.22
C GLY A 74 -10.78 -21.56 -12.80
N GLU A 75 -11.12 -22.36 -11.78
CA GLU A 75 -10.75 -22.09 -10.39
C GLU A 75 -9.32 -22.51 -10.12
N LEU A 76 -8.58 -21.67 -9.40
CA LEU A 76 -7.23 -21.99 -8.97
C LEU A 76 -7.27 -23.09 -7.91
N MET A 77 -6.30 -23.99 -7.96
CA MET A 77 -6.21 -25.18 -7.13
C MET A 77 -4.80 -25.26 -6.52
N HIS A 78 -4.73 -25.50 -5.22
CA HIS A 78 -3.46 -25.74 -4.52
C HIS A 78 -3.63 -26.91 -3.55
N GLU A 79 -2.72 -27.88 -3.63
CA GLU A 79 -2.72 -29.09 -2.79
C GLU A 79 -4.07 -29.84 -2.79
N GLY A 80 -4.67 -29.99 -3.97
CA GLY A 80 -5.92 -30.75 -4.14
C GLY A 80 -7.21 -30.04 -3.71
N ALA A 81 -7.14 -28.79 -3.24
CA ALA A 81 -8.30 -27.98 -2.87
C ALA A 81 -8.31 -26.62 -3.58
N PRO A 82 -9.47 -25.94 -3.71
CA PRO A 82 -9.56 -24.61 -4.30
C PRO A 82 -8.66 -23.61 -3.57
N LEU A 83 -7.89 -22.81 -4.31
CA LEU A 83 -7.08 -21.72 -3.77
C LEU A 83 -7.96 -20.48 -3.65
N SER A 84 -8.31 -20.13 -2.42
CA SER A 84 -9.13 -18.95 -2.11
C SER A 84 -8.27 -17.81 -1.55
N SER A 85 -8.83 -16.61 -1.54
CA SER A 85 -8.22 -15.45 -0.87
C SER A 85 -7.85 -15.74 0.59
N GLU A 86 -8.70 -16.46 1.31
CA GLU A 86 -8.44 -16.89 2.69
C GLU A 86 -7.26 -17.85 2.80
N ARG A 87 -7.11 -18.78 1.85
CA ARG A 87 -5.97 -19.72 1.88
C ARG A 87 -4.66 -19.00 1.59
N VAL A 88 -4.63 -18.08 0.63
CA VAL A 88 -3.43 -17.27 0.38
C VAL A 88 -3.08 -16.42 1.61
N ARG A 89 -4.07 -15.77 2.24
CA ARG A 89 -3.86 -15.07 3.52
C ARG A 89 -3.33 -15.98 4.61
N GLY A 90 -3.85 -17.20 4.73
CA GLY A 90 -3.36 -18.19 5.68
C GLY A 90 -1.87 -18.51 5.51
N GLU A 91 -1.39 -18.63 4.26
CA GLU A 91 0.04 -18.81 3.98
C GLU A 91 0.87 -17.59 4.37
N ILE A 92 0.35 -16.38 4.12
CA ILE A 92 0.99 -15.12 4.53
C ILE A 92 1.08 -15.01 6.06
N ASP A 93 -0.01 -15.29 6.78
CA ASP A 93 -0.06 -15.24 8.23
C ASP A 93 0.89 -16.26 8.86
N MET A 94 0.94 -17.48 8.31
CA MET A 94 1.88 -18.51 8.72
C MET A 94 3.33 -18.12 8.47
N PHE A 95 3.62 -17.42 7.37
CA PHE A 95 4.95 -16.87 7.08
C PHE A 95 5.36 -15.85 8.16
N PHE A 96 4.52 -14.86 8.46
CA PHE A 96 4.84 -13.84 9.45
C PHE A 96 4.90 -14.35 10.89
N ALA A 97 4.07 -15.34 11.23
CA ALA A 97 4.14 -16.02 12.52
C ALA A 97 5.53 -16.64 12.77
N ARG A 98 6.18 -17.17 11.72
CA ARG A 98 7.54 -17.74 11.79
C ARG A 98 8.64 -16.67 11.83
N CYS A 99 8.41 -15.52 11.21
CA CYS A 99 9.41 -14.46 11.08
C CYS A 99 9.37 -13.42 12.21
N GLY A 100 8.43 -13.52 13.16
CA GLY A 100 8.33 -12.59 14.29
C GLY A 100 7.62 -11.28 13.95
N PHE A 101 6.63 -11.33 13.08
CA PHE A 101 5.82 -10.17 12.68
C PHE A 101 4.37 -10.30 13.16
N GLU A 102 3.71 -9.18 13.38
CA GLU A 102 2.26 -9.05 13.45
C GLU A 102 1.76 -8.67 12.06
N ASN A 103 0.73 -9.34 11.57
CA ASN A 103 0.14 -9.04 10.28
C ASN A 103 -1.32 -8.66 10.52
N PRO A 104 -1.74 -7.42 10.22
CA PRO A 104 -3.15 -7.14 10.01
C PRO A 104 -3.67 -7.95 8.82
N ARG A 105 -4.98 -7.92 8.60
CA ARG A 105 -5.59 -8.66 7.50
C ARG A 105 -5.06 -8.16 6.16
N SER A 106 -4.26 -8.98 5.47
CA SER A 106 -3.77 -8.68 4.13
C SER A 106 -4.91 -8.68 3.11
N ILE A 107 -4.76 -7.88 2.06
CA ILE A 107 -5.71 -7.88 0.94
C ILE A 107 -5.25 -8.93 -0.07
N VAL A 108 -6.18 -9.80 -0.45
CA VAL A 108 -6.03 -10.75 -1.56
C VAL A 108 -7.33 -10.72 -2.38
N ALA A 109 -7.46 -9.74 -3.27
CA ALA A 109 -8.71 -9.45 -3.95
C ALA A 109 -8.66 -9.85 -5.44
N GLY A 110 -9.49 -10.84 -5.80
CA GLY A 110 -9.61 -11.34 -7.17
C GLY A 110 -10.69 -10.64 -7.98
N GLY A 111 -10.41 -10.40 -9.27
CA GLY A 111 -11.37 -9.88 -10.24
C GLY A 111 -12.01 -8.57 -9.80
N ALA A 112 -13.34 -8.47 -9.93
CA ALA A 112 -14.10 -7.27 -9.61
C ALA A 112 -13.97 -6.81 -8.15
N GLN A 113 -13.65 -7.71 -7.21
CA GLN A 113 -13.42 -7.33 -5.81
C GLN A 113 -12.23 -6.38 -5.68
N GLY A 114 -11.19 -6.57 -6.51
CA GLY A 114 -10.04 -5.67 -6.56
C GLY A 114 -10.34 -4.28 -7.12
N ALA A 115 -11.55 -4.02 -7.64
CA ALA A 115 -11.95 -2.67 -8.05
C ALA A 115 -12.28 -1.74 -6.86
N ASP A 116 -12.38 -2.29 -5.65
CA ASP A 116 -12.37 -1.52 -4.40
C ASP A 116 -10.99 -1.70 -3.75
N CYS A 117 -10.26 -0.59 -3.59
CA CYS A 117 -8.89 -0.58 -3.05
C CYS A 117 -8.78 -1.07 -1.60
N HIS A 118 -9.89 -1.15 -0.86
CA HIS A 118 -9.91 -1.60 0.53
C HIS A 118 -10.65 -2.93 0.71
N HIS A 119 -11.04 -3.60 -0.37
CA HIS A 119 -11.71 -4.88 -0.25
C HIS A 119 -10.72 -5.99 0.09
N ASP A 120 -10.84 -6.59 1.28
CA ASP A 120 -9.93 -7.66 1.74
C ASP A 120 -9.85 -8.84 0.75
N GLY A 121 -10.95 -9.09 0.05
CA GLY A 121 -11.07 -10.19 -0.91
C GLY A 121 -11.59 -11.47 -0.26
N ASP A 122 -12.43 -12.22 -0.96
CA ASP A 122 -13.01 -13.47 -0.48
C ASP A 122 -13.24 -14.49 -1.58
N GLY A 123 -13.30 -15.75 -1.17
CA GLY A 123 -13.68 -16.85 -2.04
C GLY A 123 -12.59 -17.32 -3.00
N VAL A 124 -12.98 -18.20 -3.92
CA VAL A 124 -12.06 -18.94 -4.79
C VAL A 124 -11.51 -18.02 -5.89
N LEU A 125 -10.18 -17.97 -6.00
CA LEU A 125 -9.48 -17.22 -7.05
C LEU A 125 -9.59 -17.94 -8.40
N ARG A 126 -9.61 -17.19 -9.50
CA ARG A 126 -9.79 -17.76 -10.85
C ARG A 126 -8.67 -17.35 -11.81
N THR A 127 -8.44 -18.20 -12.80
CA THR A 127 -7.47 -17.93 -13.88
C THR A 127 -7.94 -16.76 -14.76
N GLY A 128 -7.00 -15.93 -15.23
CA GLY A 128 -7.25 -14.78 -16.11
C GLY A 128 -7.76 -13.53 -15.40
N GLU A 129 -8.01 -13.59 -14.09
CA GLU A 129 -8.39 -12.43 -13.28
C GLU A 129 -7.16 -11.71 -12.73
N LEU A 130 -7.29 -10.39 -12.53
CA LEU A 130 -6.34 -9.64 -11.72
C LEU A 130 -6.53 -10.03 -10.25
N ILE A 131 -5.44 -10.34 -9.57
CA ILE A 131 -5.45 -10.65 -8.15
C ILE A 131 -4.49 -9.68 -7.47
N MET A 132 -5.04 -8.74 -6.72
CA MET A 132 -4.27 -7.77 -5.97
C MET A 132 -3.86 -8.38 -4.64
N VAL A 133 -2.57 -8.26 -4.30
CA VAL A 133 -1.99 -8.73 -3.04
C VAL A 133 -1.31 -7.55 -2.37
N ASP A 134 -1.83 -7.12 -1.24
CA ASP A 134 -1.30 -6.00 -0.45
C ASP A 134 -1.10 -6.46 1.01
N ILE A 135 0.11 -6.22 1.52
CA ILE A 135 0.63 -6.76 2.76
C ILE A 135 1.44 -5.69 3.49
N PHE A 136 1.08 -5.44 4.75
CA PHE A 136 1.68 -4.40 5.59
C PHE A 136 1.93 -4.90 7.02
N PRO A 137 2.98 -5.71 7.26
CA PRO A 137 3.25 -6.31 8.55
C PRO A 137 4.02 -5.36 9.47
N LYS A 138 3.87 -5.55 10.78
CA LYS A 138 4.63 -4.85 11.82
C LYS A 138 5.64 -5.78 12.46
N SER A 139 6.90 -5.36 12.53
CA SER A 139 7.93 -6.09 13.27
C SER A 139 7.64 -6.08 14.77
N LYS A 140 7.58 -7.26 15.42
CA LYS A 140 7.37 -7.35 16.88
C LYS A 140 8.57 -6.84 17.69
N SER A 141 9.77 -6.88 17.11
CA SER A 141 11.01 -6.48 17.79
C SER A 141 11.27 -4.98 17.68
N SER A 142 11.07 -4.39 16.50
CA SER A 142 11.39 -2.99 16.25
C SER A 142 10.17 -2.06 16.28
N GLY A 143 8.96 -2.60 16.07
CA GLY A 143 7.74 -1.82 15.94
C GLY A 143 7.55 -1.17 14.57
N TYR A 144 8.52 -1.28 13.65
CA TYR A 144 8.43 -0.69 12.32
C TYR A 144 7.60 -1.53 11.36
N TRP A 145 6.81 -0.84 10.54
CA TRP A 145 5.99 -1.41 9.49
C TRP A 145 6.76 -1.56 8.18
N GLY A 146 6.44 -2.60 7.41
CA GLY A 146 6.69 -2.63 5.98
C GLY A 146 5.36 -2.48 5.23
N ASP A 147 5.41 -2.16 3.95
CA ASP A 147 4.22 -2.00 3.12
C ASP A 147 4.53 -2.25 1.64
N CYS A 148 3.75 -3.10 0.99
CA CYS A 148 3.97 -3.46 -0.41
C CYS A 148 2.75 -4.12 -1.03
N THR A 149 2.28 -3.54 -2.13
CA THR A 149 1.31 -4.13 -3.05
C THR A 149 1.95 -4.65 -4.35
N ARG A 150 1.50 -5.83 -4.80
CA ARG A 150 1.65 -6.31 -6.17
C ARG A 150 0.32 -6.81 -6.73
N THR A 151 0.22 -6.82 -8.05
CA THR A 151 -0.90 -7.44 -8.76
C THR A 151 -0.38 -8.60 -9.59
N VAL A 152 -1.02 -9.76 -9.47
CA VAL A 152 -0.64 -10.99 -10.18
C VAL A 152 -1.81 -11.51 -11.01
N VAL A 153 -1.51 -12.15 -12.13
CA VAL A 153 -2.49 -12.87 -12.95
C VAL A 153 -1.99 -14.30 -13.15
N HIS A 154 -2.82 -15.27 -12.82
CA HIS A 154 -2.60 -16.65 -13.27
C HIS A 154 -3.13 -16.81 -14.70
N GLY A 155 -2.32 -17.38 -15.60
CA GLY A 155 -2.73 -17.66 -16.97
C GLY A 155 -2.73 -16.42 -17.88
N LYS A 156 -3.73 -16.28 -18.75
CA LYS A 156 -3.72 -15.25 -19.80
C LYS A 156 -4.11 -13.88 -19.25
N VAL A 157 -3.22 -12.90 -19.39
CA VAL A 157 -3.49 -11.49 -19.08
C VAL A 157 -4.40 -10.87 -20.14
N LEU A 158 -5.46 -10.17 -19.69
CA LEU A 158 -6.36 -9.41 -20.56
C LEU A 158 -5.70 -8.14 -21.08
N ALA A 159 -6.01 -7.74 -22.32
CA ALA A 159 -5.43 -6.56 -22.94
C ALA A 159 -5.69 -5.26 -22.14
N GLN A 160 -6.88 -5.13 -21.53
CA GLN A 160 -7.18 -3.99 -20.68
C GLN A 160 -6.36 -3.98 -19.38
N ALA A 161 -6.13 -5.16 -18.77
CA ALA A 161 -5.27 -5.30 -17.61
C ALA A 161 -3.81 -4.93 -17.94
N THR A 162 -3.30 -5.32 -19.10
CA THR A 162 -1.97 -4.88 -19.58
C THR A 162 -1.88 -3.36 -19.71
N ARG A 163 -2.91 -2.69 -20.23
CA ARG A 163 -2.93 -1.22 -20.34
C ARG A 163 -2.97 -0.53 -18.97
N MET A 164 -3.82 -1.02 -18.05
CA MET A 164 -3.88 -0.50 -16.68
C MET A 164 -2.54 -0.65 -15.97
N HIS A 165 -1.94 -1.83 -16.07
CA HIS A 165 -0.63 -2.13 -15.49
C HIS A 165 0.48 -1.23 -16.03
N ALA A 166 0.55 -1.05 -17.35
CA ALA A 166 1.54 -0.17 -17.96
C ALA A 166 1.41 1.28 -17.47
N ALA A 167 0.18 1.80 -17.34
CA ALA A 167 -0.09 3.13 -16.82
C ALA A 167 0.36 3.26 -15.36
N VAL A 168 0.03 2.29 -14.51
CA VAL A 168 0.41 2.26 -13.08
C VAL A 168 1.93 2.22 -12.91
N VAL A 169 2.63 1.34 -13.62
CA VAL A 169 4.10 1.23 -13.54
C VAL A 169 4.78 2.53 -13.99
N GLN A 170 4.29 3.14 -15.07
CA GLN A 170 4.84 4.42 -15.54
C GLN A 170 4.53 5.58 -14.59
N ALA A 171 3.33 5.61 -14.01
CA ALA A 171 2.93 6.61 -13.03
C ALA A 171 3.77 6.51 -11.75
N LYS A 172 4.01 5.28 -11.27
CA LYS A 172 4.91 5.01 -10.14
C LYS A 172 6.32 5.51 -10.42
N ALA A 173 6.86 5.20 -11.60
CA ALA A 173 8.19 5.67 -11.98
C ALA A 173 8.28 7.21 -12.06
N ALA A 174 7.22 7.89 -12.49
CA ALA A 174 7.15 9.36 -12.46
C ALA A 174 7.09 9.92 -11.04
N ALA A 175 6.29 9.32 -10.17
CA ALA A 175 6.22 9.67 -8.76
C ALA A 175 7.58 9.52 -8.06
N VAL A 176 8.28 8.40 -8.27
CA VAL A 176 9.63 8.17 -7.72
C VAL A 176 10.62 9.22 -8.19
N ARG A 177 10.57 9.65 -9.45
CA ARG A 177 11.45 10.71 -9.98
C ARG A 177 11.14 12.09 -9.37
N ALA A 178 9.88 12.35 -9.04
CA ALA A 178 9.45 13.60 -8.42
C ALA A 178 9.75 13.65 -6.90
N ALA A 179 9.92 12.49 -6.26
CA ALA A 179 10.16 12.39 -4.84
C ALA A 179 11.63 12.74 -4.49
N HIS A 180 11.84 13.94 -3.94
CA HIS A 180 13.12 14.39 -3.40
C HIS A 180 12.91 15.45 -2.31
N VAL A 181 13.96 15.76 -1.54
CA VAL A 181 13.91 16.88 -0.57
C VAL A 181 13.46 18.17 -1.24
N GLY A 182 12.43 18.81 -0.69
CA GLY A 182 11.88 20.06 -1.19
C GLY A 182 10.68 19.92 -2.13
N ALA A 183 10.45 18.75 -2.73
CA ALA A 183 9.17 18.44 -3.37
C ALA A 183 8.08 18.28 -2.30
N SER A 184 6.83 18.62 -2.59
CA SER A 184 5.70 18.32 -1.72
C SER A 184 5.04 16.99 -2.08
N GLY A 185 4.29 16.40 -1.13
CA GLY A 185 3.42 15.27 -1.45
C GLY A 185 2.41 15.58 -2.57
N SER A 186 2.01 16.86 -2.71
CA SER A 186 1.15 17.32 -3.81
C SER A 186 1.87 17.28 -5.17
N ASP A 187 3.17 17.61 -5.21
CA ASP A 187 3.96 17.58 -6.45
C ASP A 187 4.15 16.13 -6.94
N VAL A 188 4.48 15.22 -6.03
CA VAL A 188 4.61 13.78 -6.33
C VAL A 188 3.27 13.21 -6.82
N HIS A 189 2.17 13.57 -6.16
CA HIS A 189 0.84 13.15 -6.58
C HIS A 189 0.44 13.75 -7.94
N GLY A 190 0.79 15.01 -8.20
CA GLY A 190 0.56 15.68 -9.48
C GLY A 190 1.25 14.96 -10.64
N GLU A 191 2.52 14.58 -10.49
CA GLU A 191 3.25 13.82 -11.51
C GLU A 191 2.68 12.41 -11.73
N THR A 192 2.15 11.80 -10.67
CA THR A 192 1.44 10.53 -10.78
C THR A 192 0.18 10.68 -11.63
N LEU A 193 -0.67 11.65 -11.30
CA LEU A 193 -1.93 11.89 -12.02
C LEU A 193 -1.69 12.29 -13.48
N ARG A 194 -0.64 13.08 -13.75
CA ARG A 194 -0.26 13.45 -15.12
C ARG A 194 -0.09 12.21 -15.99
N VAL A 195 0.67 11.21 -15.54
CA VAL A 195 0.89 9.97 -16.30
C VAL A 195 -0.36 9.12 -16.40
N ILE A 196 -1.16 9.02 -15.34
CA ILE A 196 -2.45 8.32 -15.36
C ILE A 196 -3.37 8.92 -16.44
N HIS A 197 -3.47 10.24 -16.52
CA HIS A 197 -4.28 10.95 -17.52
C HIS A 197 -3.71 10.82 -18.93
N GLU A 198 -2.38 10.87 -19.10
CA GLU A 198 -1.73 10.64 -20.40
C GLU A 198 -2.01 9.24 -20.98
N HIS A 199 -2.22 8.25 -20.12
CA HIS A 199 -2.65 6.90 -20.53
C HIS A 199 -4.16 6.79 -20.81
N GLY A 200 -4.92 7.87 -20.64
CA GLY A 200 -6.35 7.93 -20.90
C GLY A 200 -7.24 7.41 -19.77
N PHE A 201 -6.69 7.27 -18.56
CA PHE A 201 -7.46 6.90 -17.36
C PHE A 201 -7.87 8.13 -16.56
N SER A 202 -8.94 8.00 -15.78
CA SER A 202 -9.47 9.08 -14.94
C SER A 202 -8.84 9.10 -13.55
N SER A 203 -9.18 10.10 -12.74
CA SER A 203 -8.84 10.17 -11.31
C SER A 203 -9.98 10.72 -10.47
N GLY A 204 -10.02 10.37 -9.19
CA GLY A 204 -11.05 10.78 -8.24
C GLY A 204 -12.26 9.84 -8.23
N THR A 205 -13.22 10.15 -7.36
CA THR A 205 -14.42 9.34 -7.17
C THR A 205 -15.22 9.21 -8.46
N PRO A 206 -15.62 7.98 -8.86
CA PRO A 206 -16.46 7.79 -10.03
C PRO A 206 -17.78 8.57 -9.89
N PRO A 207 -18.28 9.18 -10.99
CA PRO A 207 -19.65 9.68 -11.05
C PRO A 207 -20.68 8.63 -10.62
N VAL A 208 -21.83 9.07 -10.10
CA VAL A 208 -22.90 8.16 -9.64
C VAL A 208 -23.39 7.23 -10.75
N ASP A 209 -23.36 7.70 -11.99
CA ASP A 209 -23.76 7.01 -13.21
C ASP A 209 -22.58 6.43 -14.02
N ALA A 210 -21.40 6.34 -13.42
CA ALA A 210 -20.22 5.78 -14.09
C ALA A 210 -20.47 4.31 -14.49
N PRO A 211 -20.19 3.93 -15.76
CA PRO A 211 -20.32 2.55 -16.19
C PRO A 211 -19.29 1.68 -15.47
N ASP A 212 -19.51 0.36 -15.41
CA ASP A 212 -18.55 -0.58 -14.80
C ASP A 212 -17.17 -0.58 -15.49
N SER A 213 -17.10 -0.07 -16.73
CA SER A 213 -15.86 0.13 -17.48
C SER A 213 -15.09 1.40 -17.10
N TRP A 214 -15.66 2.27 -16.25
CA TRP A 214 -14.96 3.43 -15.72
C TRP A 214 -13.76 2.97 -14.91
N CYS A 215 -12.59 3.51 -15.25
CA CYS A 215 -11.33 3.15 -14.64
C CYS A 215 -10.60 4.40 -14.19
N ALA A 216 -10.28 4.46 -12.89
CA ALA A 216 -9.67 5.63 -12.29
C ALA A 216 -8.72 5.30 -11.15
N MET A 217 -7.81 6.24 -10.87
CA MET A 217 -7.08 6.31 -9.60
C MET A 217 -7.93 7.08 -8.58
N VAL A 218 -8.35 6.42 -7.50
CA VAL A 218 -9.35 6.97 -6.55
C VAL A 218 -8.77 7.43 -5.21
N HIS A 219 -7.46 7.29 -5.01
CA HIS A 219 -6.75 7.65 -3.79
C HIS A 219 -5.48 8.45 -4.09
N GLY A 220 -4.81 8.93 -3.04
CA GLY A 220 -3.50 9.59 -3.14
C GLY A 220 -2.41 8.66 -3.67
N THR A 221 -1.23 9.20 -3.99
CA THR A 221 -0.10 8.39 -4.48
C THR A 221 0.55 7.55 -3.39
N GLY A 222 0.37 7.90 -2.12
CA GLY A 222 0.86 7.14 -0.98
C GLY A 222 0.82 7.94 0.32
N HIS A 223 1.55 7.45 1.31
CA HIS A 223 1.58 7.99 2.66
C HIS A 223 2.95 7.79 3.31
N GLY A 224 3.20 8.45 4.44
CA GLY A 224 4.39 8.18 5.25
C GLY A 224 4.27 6.83 5.95
N LEU A 225 5.42 6.19 6.15
CA LEU A 225 5.55 4.88 6.78
C LEU A 225 6.58 4.95 7.91
N GLY A 226 6.36 4.21 8.99
CA GLY A 226 7.28 4.19 10.13
C GLY A 226 6.79 3.29 11.25
N LEU A 227 6.47 3.89 12.39
CA LEU A 227 5.92 3.21 13.57
C LEU A 227 4.39 3.01 13.47
N ASP A 228 3.75 3.71 12.54
CA ASP A 228 2.40 3.44 12.05
C ASP A 228 2.46 3.13 10.55
N VAL A 229 1.50 2.34 10.06
CA VAL A 229 1.32 2.10 8.61
C VAL A 229 1.06 3.42 7.88
N HIS A 230 0.22 4.27 8.47
CA HIS A 230 -0.09 5.61 7.98
C HIS A 230 0.43 6.67 8.95
N GLU A 231 1.53 7.32 8.60
CA GLU A 231 2.05 8.50 9.31
C GLU A 231 2.39 9.62 8.32
N PRO A 232 2.68 10.86 8.78
CA PRO A 232 3.10 11.91 7.86
C PRO A 232 4.46 11.63 7.19
N PRO A 233 4.70 12.16 5.97
CA PRO A 233 3.83 13.06 5.20
C PRO A 233 2.79 12.33 4.34
N LEU A 234 1.68 13.01 4.03
CA LEU A 234 0.71 12.56 3.02
C LEU A 234 1.28 12.77 1.60
N VAL A 235 1.14 11.79 0.71
CA VAL A 235 1.52 11.90 -0.71
C VAL A 235 0.27 12.03 -1.56
N ASP A 236 -0.42 13.15 -1.38
CA ASP A 236 -1.66 13.53 -2.06
C ASP A 236 -1.77 15.07 -2.05
N ARG A 237 -2.86 15.62 -2.58
CA ARG A 237 -3.25 17.02 -2.49
C ARG A 237 -3.20 17.50 -1.04
N GLY A 238 -2.47 18.58 -0.81
CA GLY A 238 -2.24 19.14 0.54
C GLY A 238 -1.12 18.44 1.32
N GLY A 239 -0.40 17.51 0.69
CA GLY A 239 0.78 16.87 1.28
C GLY A 239 1.91 17.86 1.59
N LEU A 240 2.60 17.63 2.70
CA LEU A 240 3.69 18.48 3.18
C LEU A 240 4.91 18.41 2.26
N THR A 241 5.79 19.40 2.35
CA THR A 241 7.14 19.35 1.77
C THR A 241 7.92 18.18 2.36
N LEU A 242 8.46 17.33 1.50
CA LEU A 242 9.30 16.20 1.83
C LEU A 242 10.67 16.67 2.32
N VAL A 243 11.17 16.00 3.35
CA VAL A 243 12.46 16.26 4.00
C VAL A 243 13.32 15.00 4.02
N ALA A 244 14.62 15.17 4.23
CA ALA A 244 15.55 14.05 4.21
C ALA A 244 15.20 13.05 5.31
N GLY A 245 15.15 11.77 4.96
CA GLY A 245 14.77 10.70 5.90
C GLY A 245 13.26 10.52 6.08
N ASP A 246 12.40 11.29 5.40
CA ASP A 246 11.01 10.83 5.25
C ASP A 246 11.02 9.45 4.59
N VAL A 247 10.17 8.54 5.06
CA VAL A 247 9.87 7.29 4.37
C VAL A 247 8.43 7.33 3.94
N ILE A 248 8.18 7.12 2.65
CA ILE A 248 6.84 7.16 2.04
C ILE A 248 6.59 5.92 1.19
N THR A 249 5.34 5.50 1.08
CA THR A 249 4.87 4.60 0.03
C THR A 249 4.66 5.38 -1.26
N ILE A 250 4.90 4.72 -2.39
CA ILE A 250 4.50 5.18 -3.71
C ILE A 250 3.75 4.04 -4.38
N GLU A 251 2.42 4.16 -4.42
CA GLU A 251 1.47 3.08 -4.65
C GLU A 251 0.34 3.43 -5.63
N PRO A 252 0.60 4.04 -6.80
CA PRO A 252 -0.50 4.35 -7.72
C PRO A 252 -1.29 3.09 -8.08
N GLY A 253 -2.62 3.26 -8.16
CA GLY A 253 -3.54 2.19 -8.47
C GLY A 253 -4.62 2.62 -9.47
N LEU A 254 -5.04 1.69 -10.32
CA LEU A 254 -6.18 1.86 -11.23
C LEU A 254 -7.24 0.81 -10.93
N TYR A 255 -8.47 1.27 -10.76
CA TYR A 255 -9.59 0.45 -10.31
C TYR A 255 -10.75 0.52 -11.30
N CYS A 256 -11.24 -0.64 -11.74
CA CYS A 256 -12.27 -0.76 -12.78
C CYS A 256 -13.18 -1.95 -12.46
N LYS A 257 -14.48 -1.75 -12.21
CA LYS A 257 -15.40 -2.83 -11.82
C LYS A 257 -15.44 -3.97 -12.85
N ALA A 258 -15.33 -3.65 -14.14
CA ALA A 258 -15.35 -4.64 -15.21
C ALA A 258 -14.08 -5.50 -15.34
N VAL A 259 -12.97 -5.11 -14.69
CA VAL A 259 -11.65 -5.75 -14.88
C VAL A 259 -11.00 -6.16 -13.56
N GLY A 260 -11.19 -5.37 -12.51
CA GLY A 260 -10.51 -5.46 -11.22
C GLY A 260 -9.62 -4.25 -10.96
N GLY A 261 -8.64 -4.44 -10.06
CA GLY A 261 -7.66 -3.41 -9.70
C GLY A 261 -6.25 -3.80 -10.07
N VAL A 262 -5.44 -2.81 -10.41
CA VAL A 262 -3.99 -2.92 -10.50
C VAL A 262 -3.37 -1.88 -9.60
N ARG A 263 -2.55 -2.31 -8.63
CA ARG A 263 -1.70 -1.43 -7.83
C ARG A 263 -0.31 -2.04 -7.72
N VAL A 264 0.70 -1.16 -7.77
CA VAL A 264 2.11 -1.51 -7.63
C VAL A 264 2.75 -0.50 -6.69
N GLU A 265 3.37 -0.99 -5.63
CA GLU A 265 3.81 -0.17 -4.52
C GLU A 265 5.20 -0.56 -4.03
N ASP A 266 6.02 0.42 -3.63
CA ASP A 266 7.07 0.15 -2.66
C ASP A 266 7.23 1.34 -1.70
N ALA A 267 7.99 1.11 -0.63
CA ALA A 267 8.46 2.14 0.28
C ALA A 267 9.79 2.75 -0.17
N TYR A 268 9.92 4.07 -0.01
CA TYR A 268 11.09 4.85 -0.39
C TYR A 268 11.49 5.80 0.73
N VAL A 269 12.79 5.90 1.00
CA VAL A 269 13.36 6.97 1.81
C VAL A 269 13.75 8.15 0.92
N ILE A 270 13.37 9.35 1.36
CA ILE A 270 13.66 10.61 0.66
C ILE A 270 15.09 11.05 0.98
N GLU A 271 15.86 11.32 -0.06
CA GLU A 271 17.24 11.78 0.01
C GLU A 271 17.39 13.18 -0.61
N ALA A 272 18.56 13.80 -0.43
CA ALA A 272 18.82 15.15 -0.93
C ALA A 272 18.56 15.26 -2.44
N THR A 273 18.87 14.20 -3.19
CA THR A 273 18.60 14.07 -4.62
C THR A 273 17.89 12.75 -4.89
N GLY A 274 16.57 12.80 -4.99
CA GLY A 274 15.72 11.66 -5.31
C GLY A 274 15.26 10.87 -4.09
N ALA A 275 14.82 9.65 -4.36
CA ALA A 275 14.30 8.73 -3.37
C ALA A 275 14.95 7.35 -3.58
N ARG A 276 15.36 6.71 -2.48
CA ARG A 276 15.94 5.38 -2.50
C ARG A 276 14.92 4.36 -2.00
N ARG A 277 14.72 3.29 -2.74
CA ARG A 277 13.83 2.19 -2.34
C ARG A 277 14.36 1.51 -1.08
N LEU A 278 13.45 1.14 -0.17
CA LEU A 278 13.75 0.21 0.93
C LEU A 278 13.53 -1.24 0.48
N GLY A 279 14.20 -2.18 1.12
CA GLY A 279 14.15 -3.58 0.73
C GLY A 279 15.02 -3.90 -0.48
N ARG A 280 14.74 -5.04 -1.12
CA ARG A 280 15.48 -5.51 -2.31
C ARG A 280 14.82 -5.11 -3.62
N GLY A 281 13.55 -4.70 -3.57
CA GLY A 281 12.71 -4.50 -4.74
C GLY A 281 12.20 -5.82 -5.31
N LEU A 282 10.95 -5.80 -5.77
CA LEU A 282 10.31 -6.93 -6.42
C LEU A 282 9.99 -6.62 -7.88
N PRO A 283 9.90 -7.65 -8.75
CA PRO A 283 9.36 -7.51 -10.09
C PRO A 283 8.01 -6.80 -10.06
N GLU A 284 7.77 -5.94 -11.05
CA GLU A 284 6.53 -5.16 -11.12
C GLU A 284 5.51 -5.78 -12.07
N GLY A 285 5.89 -6.83 -12.82
CA GLY A 285 5.02 -7.48 -13.81
C GLY A 285 3.83 -8.24 -13.21
N LEU A 286 2.89 -8.60 -14.07
CA LEU A 286 1.70 -9.38 -13.71
C LEU A 286 1.95 -10.90 -13.68
N ASP A 287 3.04 -11.36 -14.31
CA ASP A 287 3.43 -12.77 -14.36
C ASP A 287 4.50 -13.06 -13.30
N TRP A 288 4.21 -14.07 -12.47
CA TRP A 288 5.04 -14.51 -11.34
C TRP A 288 5.33 -16.02 -11.41
N SER A 289 5.20 -16.62 -12.59
CA SER A 289 5.48 -18.05 -12.82
C SER A 289 6.95 -18.42 -12.64
#